data_AF-A0A6V6Z9V2-F1
#
_entry.id   AF-A0A6V6Z9V2-F1
#
_cell.length_a   1.000
_cell.length_b   1.000
_cell.length_c   1.000
_cell.angle_alpha   90.00
_cell.angle_beta   90.00
_cell.angle_gamma   90.00
#
_symmetry.space_group_name_H-M   'P 1'
#
loop_
_entity.id
_entity.type
_entity.pdbx_description
1 polymer ?
#
loop_
_entity_poly.entity_id
_entity_poly.type
_entity_poly.pdbx_seq_one_letter_code
_entity_poly.pdbx_strand_id
1 'polypeptide(L)'
;MKILKTIALITFVQLVSCQSKQEKKMETGFVIQDSKLYYNSKEIALGMPIEKFTDAMGMYDRIDIDSSGGFTNRTWHWIKLRGEAYENEENKIIYVNPYIDDEKEKEYNSIEELVEILGKYDSVEEQKSPLLIDKLFIWDKLGISLSAYPETNIVGNIHIQTLHVTKYWELDLGLVKNFEEQNGFPLTKEVKEKRKQDKEHFEEAPKEEYKGNFTYNGNTINLKQIGYRGWDKGVKGLGLGGSDFDPPGDSSTSSRWIKDDYDMYVTLERFSNEEEFEGLSPDKVGKFDCIKSIVIWWHKTND
;
A
#
# COMPACT_ATOMS: atom_id res chain seq x y z
N MET A 1 40.98 77.32 16.06
CA MET A 1 39.81 76.57 16.58
C MET A 1 38.63 76.71 15.62
N LYS A 2 38.43 75.72 14.73
CA LYS A 2 37.17 75.45 13.99
C LYS A 2 37.39 74.25 13.06
N ILE A 3 37.33 73.05 13.62
CA ILE A 3 37.22 71.75 12.94
C ILE A 3 36.52 70.87 14.00
N LEU A 4 35.51 70.02 13.77
CA LEU A 4 34.95 69.34 12.63
C LEU A 4 33.43 69.34 12.81
N LYS A 5 32.67 69.66 11.76
CA LYS A 5 31.34 69.08 11.57
C LYS A 5 31.51 67.91 10.60
N THR A 6 30.74 66.83 10.83
CA THR A 6 30.50 65.70 9.91
C THR A 6 31.39 64.46 10.08
N ILE A 7 31.30 63.74 11.21
CA ILE A 7 31.50 62.28 11.25
C ILE A 7 30.63 61.69 12.38
N ALA A 8 29.34 61.44 12.12
CA ALA A 8 28.48 60.71 13.05
C ALA A 8 27.36 59.95 12.31
N LEU A 9 27.65 59.37 11.14
CA LEU A 9 26.66 58.60 10.38
C LEU A 9 27.26 57.42 9.58
N ILE A 10 28.25 56.71 10.13
CA ILE A 10 28.78 55.48 9.47
C ILE A 10 28.83 54.26 10.41
N THR A 11 28.73 54.40 11.74
CA THR A 11 28.94 53.26 12.65
C THR A 11 27.69 52.49 13.08
N PHE A 12 26.50 52.77 12.54
CA PHE A 12 25.27 52.04 12.88
C PHE A 12 24.67 51.17 11.76
N VAL A 13 25.39 50.97 10.64
CA VAL A 13 24.90 50.11 9.53
C VAL A 13 25.42 48.67 9.61
N GLN A 14 26.31 48.32 10.55
CA GLN A 14 26.90 46.97 10.59
C GLN A 14 26.33 46.00 11.64
N LEU A 15 25.27 46.37 12.38
CA LEU A 15 24.65 45.45 13.36
C LEU A 15 23.36 44.74 12.87
N VAL A 16 22.94 44.96 11.62
CA VAL A 16 21.79 44.23 11.02
C VAL A 16 22.24 43.03 10.16
N SER A 17 23.54 42.71 10.12
CA SER A 17 24.10 41.67 9.24
C SER A 17 24.74 40.47 9.98
N CYS A 18 24.22 40.12 11.16
CA CYS A 18 24.62 38.88 11.87
C CYS A 18 23.41 38.08 12.40
N GLN A 19 22.22 38.23 11.81
CA GLN A 19 21.35 37.06 11.72
C GLN A 19 21.90 36.20 10.60
N SER A 20 22.71 35.22 11.00
CA SER A 20 23.05 34.08 10.16
C SER A 20 21.79 33.63 9.44
N LYS A 21 21.73 33.88 8.13
CA LYS A 21 21.03 32.98 7.23
C LYS A 21 21.72 31.64 7.40
N GLN A 22 21.34 30.88 8.42
CA GLN A 22 21.11 29.47 8.19
C GLN A 22 20.04 29.51 7.09
N GLU A 23 20.48 29.41 5.84
CA GLU A 23 19.63 28.86 4.81
C GLU A 23 19.06 27.61 5.47
N LYS A 24 17.78 27.65 5.86
CA LYS A 24 17.05 26.46 6.25
C LYS A 24 17.27 25.53 5.08
N LYS A 25 18.15 24.55 5.26
CA LYS A 25 18.51 23.56 4.25
C LYS A 25 17.14 23.05 3.79
N MET A 26 16.79 23.27 2.51
CA MET A 26 15.51 22.76 2.02
C MET A 26 15.50 21.28 2.33
N GLU A 27 14.62 20.87 3.23
CA GLU A 27 14.50 19.47 3.58
C GLU A 27 13.93 18.77 2.36
N THR A 28 14.71 17.85 1.82
CA THR A 28 14.35 17.05 0.65
C THR A 28 13.75 15.73 1.11
N GLY A 29 12.70 15.28 0.43
CA GLY A 29 11.95 14.09 0.78
C GLY A 29 10.78 14.37 1.72
N PHE A 30 10.33 13.32 2.42
CA PHE A 30 9.20 13.38 3.34
C PHE A 30 9.63 13.89 4.71
N VAL A 31 8.80 14.76 5.29
CA VAL A 31 9.00 15.30 6.64
C VAL A 31 7.69 15.26 7.39
N ILE A 32 7.71 14.65 8.57
CA ILE A 32 6.63 14.69 9.54
C ILE A 32 7.17 15.41 10.77
N GLN A 33 6.61 16.57 11.07
CA GLN A 33 7.03 17.44 12.16
C GLN A 33 5.82 18.20 12.70
N ASP A 34 5.65 18.20 14.02
CA ASP A 34 4.56 18.91 14.70
C ASP A 34 3.17 18.53 14.13
N SER A 35 2.95 17.23 13.90
CA SER A 35 1.74 16.67 13.29
C SER A 35 1.43 17.16 11.87
N LYS A 36 2.43 17.67 11.15
CA LYS A 36 2.30 18.13 9.77
C LYS A 36 3.18 17.35 8.82
N LEU A 37 2.63 17.06 7.65
CA LEU A 37 3.31 16.35 6.58
C LEU A 37 3.79 17.32 5.50
N TYR A 38 5.03 17.12 5.05
CA TYR A 38 5.62 17.87 3.96
C TYR A 38 6.34 16.94 2.99
N TYR A 39 6.42 17.36 1.73
CA TYR A 39 7.33 16.81 0.74
C TYR A 39 8.14 17.93 0.09
N ASN A 40 9.47 17.85 0.13
CA ASN A 40 10.37 18.89 -0.39
C ASN A 40 10.00 20.30 0.08
N SER A 41 9.73 20.45 1.39
CA SER A 41 9.30 21.69 2.05
C SER A 41 7.92 22.24 1.65
N LYS A 42 7.13 21.52 0.86
CA LYS A 42 5.72 21.85 0.57
C LYS A 42 4.80 21.04 1.47
N GLU A 43 3.91 21.71 2.19
CA GLU A 43 2.92 21.07 3.05
C GLU A 43 1.92 20.30 2.18
N ILE A 44 1.72 19.03 2.52
CA ILE A 44 0.74 18.12 1.94
C ILE A 44 -0.02 17.46 3.10
N ALA A 45 -1.23 16.96 2.88
CA ALA A 45 -1.94 16.22 3.91
C ALA A 45 -2.87 15.20 3.28
N LEU A 46 -3.14 14.11 4.00
CA LEU A 46 -4.27 13.24 3.69
C LEU A 46 -5.57 14.06 3.74
N GLY A 47 -6.57 13.66 2.97
CA GLY A 47 -7.80 14.45 2.80
C GLY A 47 -7.68 15.61 1.81
N MET A 48 -6.47 15.92 1.31
CA MET A 48 -6.29 16.87 0.21
C MET A 48 -6.54 16.21 -1.15
N PRO A 49 -6.95 16.99 -2.17
CA PRO A 49 -7.10 16.48 -3.52
C PRO A 49 -5.73 16.26 -4.18
N ILE A 50 -5.67 15.34 -5.14
CA ILE A 50 -4.44 14.90 -5.81
C ILE A 50 -3.58 16.04 -6.38
N GLU A 51 -4.20 17.16 -6.77
CA GLU A 51 -3.50 18.32 -7.35
C GLU A 51 -2.47 18.90 -6.37
N LYS A 52 -2.75 18.90 -5.06
CA LYS A 52 -1.80 19.35 -4.02
C LYS A 52 -0.54 18.49 -3.97
N PHE A 53 -0.71 17.20 -4.22
CA PHE A 53 0.39 16.25 -4.30
C PHE A 53 1.19 16.43 -5.59
N THR A 54 0.52 16.66 -6.72
CA THR A 54 1.21 16.96 -7.99
C THR A 54 1.99 18.28 -7.94
N ASP A 55 1.48 19.29 -7.23
CA ASP A 55 2.21 20.53 -6.99
C ASP A 55 3.51 20.28 -6.20
N ALA A 56 3.49 19.31 -5.27
CA ALA A 56 4.63 19.00 -4.41
C ALA A 56 5.66 18.07 -5.08
N MET A 57 5.19 17.03 -5.76
CA MET A 57 6.01 15.92 -6.28
C MET A 57 6.24 15.96 -7.79
N GLY A 58 5.52 16.82 -8.52
CA GLY A 58 5.38 16.75 -9.97
C GLY A 58 4.24 15.82 -10.38
N MET A 59 3.96 15.73 -11.68
CA MET A 59 2.93 14.81 -12.20
C MET A 59 3.31 13.35 -11.96
N TYR A 60 2.31 12.53 -11.61
CA TYR A 60 2.44 11.08 -11.54
C TYR A 60 2.71 10.50 -12.94
N ASP A 61 3.34 9.32 -12.99
CA ASP A 61 3.69 8.64 -14.24
C ASP A 61 2.47 7.90 -14.83
N ARG A 62 1.61 7.35 -13.97
CA ARG A 62 0.40 6.60 -14.37
C ARG A 62 -0.67 6.56 -13.28
N ILE A 63 -1.88 6.21 -13.70
CA ILE A 63 -3.02 5.92 -12.83
C ILE A 63 -3.37 4.46 -13.04
N ASP A 64 -3.58 3.75 -11.94
CA ASP A 64 -4.23 2.45 -11.93
C ASP A 64 -5.62 2.59 -11.29
N ILE A 65 -6.61 1.93 -11.89
CA ILE A 65 -7.99 1.97 -11.42
C ILE A 65 -8.45 0.52 -11.32
N ASP A 66 -8.63 0.07 -10.08
CA ASP A 66 -9.21 -1.23 -9.80
C ASP A 66 -10.65 -1.07 -9.31
N SER A 67 -11.46 -2.09 -9.58
CA SER A 67 -12.82 -2.16 -9.11
C SER A 67 -13.15 -3.56 -8.62
N SER A 68 -13.62 -3.65 -7.38
CA SER A 68 -14.06 -4.90 -6.76
C SER A 68 -15.52 -4.80 -6.32
N GLY A 69 -16.20 -5.95 -6.19
CA GLY A 69 -17.60 -5.96 -5.81
C GLY A 69 -18.55 -5.62 -6.97
N GLY A 70 -19.68 -4.98 -6.66
CA GLY A 70 -20.71 -4.64 -7.64
C GLY A 70 -21.55 -5.82 -8.13
N PHE A 71 -21.39 -7.00 -7.52
CA PHE A 71 -22.16 -8.21 -7.81
C PHE A 71 -23.22 -8.48 -6.75
N THR A 72 -24.21 -9.30 -7.11
CA THR A 72 -25.24 -9.80 -6.19
C THR A 72 -25.07 -11.31 -6.09
N ASN A 73 -24.69 -11.79 -4.91
CA ASN A 73 -24.68 -13.21 -4.62
C ASN A 73 -26.09 -13.67 -4.33
N ARG A 74 -26.47 -14.82 -4.89
CA ARG A 74 -27.77 -15.45 -4.66
C ARG A 74 -27.58 -16.84 -4.10
N THR A 75 -28.32 -17.15 -3.04
CA THR A 75 -28.39 -18.50 -2.49
C THR A 75 -29.83 -18.98 -2.50
N TRP A 76 -30.08 -20.12 -3.14
CA TRP A 76 -31.38 -20.77 -3.20
C TRP A 76 -31.46 -21.88 -2.16
N HIS A 77 -32.52 -21.92 -1.36
CA HIS A 77 -32.65 -22.89 -0.27
C HIS A 77 -33.83 -23.84 -0.48
N TRP A 78 -33.56 -25.14 -0.33
CA TRP A 78 -34.57 -26.19 -0.19
C TRP A 78 -34.57 -26.66 1.27
N ILE A 79 -35.39 -26.03 2.10
CA ILE A 79 -35.47 -26.27 3.55
C ILE A 79 -35.82 -27.73 3.84
N LYS A 80 -36.78 -28.29 3.09
CA LYS A 80 -37.21 -29.68 3.27
C LYS A 80 -36.14 -30.70 2.88
N LEU A 81 -35.39 -30.39 1.83
CA LEU A 81 -34.28 -31.24 1.38
C LEU A 81 -33.01 -30.98 2.20
N ARG A 82 -32.96 -29.90 2.98
CA ARG A 82 -31.77 -29.40 3.69
C ARG A 82 -30.58 -29.15 2.75
N GLY A 83 -30.89 -28.69 1.54
CA GLY A 83 -29.89 -28.35 0.54
C GLY A 83 -29.95 -26.87 0.19
N GLU A 84 -28.84 -26.36 -0.31
CA GLU A 84 -28.73 -25.00 -0.82
C GLU A 84 -27.95 -24.99 -2.12
N ALA A 85 -28.17 -23.95 -2.93
CA ALA A 85 -27.41 -23.74 -4.14
C ALA A 85 -26.95 -22.31 -4.25
N TYR A 86 -25.78 -22.09 -4.84
CA TYR A 86 -25.22 -20.77 -5.13
C TYR A 86 -24.54 -20.78 -6.50
N GLU A 87 -24.34 -19.59 -7.06
CA GLU A 87 -23.64 -19.41 -8.33
C GLU A 87 -22.12 -19.29 -8.07
N ASN A 88 -21.31 -20.02 -8.83
CA ASN A 88 -19.85 -19.90 -8.78
C ASN A 88 -19.31 -18.87 -9.78
N GLU A 89 -18.00 -18.67 -9.80
CA GLU A 89 -17.32 -17.70 -10.68
C GLU A 89 -17.49 -17.97 -12.18
N GLU A 90 -17.90 -19.18 -12.58
CA GLU A 90 -18.15 -19.55 -13.98
C GLU A 90 -19.63 -19.42 -14.38
N ASN A 91 -20.44 -18.80 -13.52
CA ASN A 91 -21.90 -18.71 -13.64
C ASN A 91 -22.58 -20.09 -13.66
N LYS A 92 -22.01 -21.06 -12.94
CA LYS A 92 -22.59 -22.39 -12.73
C LYS A 92 -23.24 -22.46 -11.37
N ILE A 93 -24.27 -23.28 -11.24
CA ILE A 93 -24.97 -23.51 -9.98
C ILE A 93 -24.34 -24.68 -9.25
N ILE A 94 -23.81 -24.43 -8.06
CA ILE A 94 -23.32 -25.46 -7.15
C ILE A 94 -24.42 -25.76 -6.16
N TYR A 95 -24.87 -27.01 -6.10
CA TYR A 95 -25.79 -27.51 -5.08
C TYR A 95 -25.02 -28.30 -4.03
N VAL A 96 -25.30 -27.98 -2.77
CA VAL A 96 -24.71 -28.60 -1.60
C VAL A 96 -25.82 -29.18 -0.74
N ASN A 97 -25.69 -30.46 -0.38
CA ASN A 97 -26.55 -31.10 0.58
C ASN A 97 -25.74 -31.98 1.53
N PRO A 98 -25.45 -31.51 2.76
CA PRO A 98 -24.57 -32.22 3.68
C PRO A 98 -25.17 -33.51 4.26
N TYR A 99 -26.40 -33.88 3.87
CA TYR A 99 -27.13 -35.02 4.41
C TYR A 99 -27.40 -36.14 3.41
N ILE A 100 -27.09 -35.96 2.11
CA ILE A 100 -27.52 -36.87 1.04
C ILE A 100 -26.36 -37.52 0.27
N ASP A 101 -25.19 -36.89 0.11
CA ASP A 101 -24.08 -37.46 -0.69
C ASP A 101 -22.70 -37.34 -0.02
N ASP A 102 -21.88 -38.38 -0.21
CA ASP A 102 -20.44 -38.39 0.12
C ASP A 102 -19.63 -37.48 -0.83
N GLU A 103 -20.20 -37.10 -1.99
CA GLU A 103 -19.70 -36.06 -2.87
C GLU A 103 -20.29 -34.70 -2.47
N LYS A 104 -19.45 -33.84 -1.91
CA LYS A 104 -19.85 -32.63 -1.19
C LYS A 104 -20.55 -31.57 -2.03
N GLU A 105 -20.39 -31.57 -3.35
CA GLU A 105 -20.85 -30.49 -4.24
C GLU A 105 -21.20 -31.06 -5.63
N LYS A 106 -22.38 -30.70 -6.17
CA LYS A 106 -22.77 -31.01 -7.56
C LYS A 106 -22.97 -29.74 -8.37
N GLU A 107 -22.43 -29.71 -9.58
CA GLU A 107 -22.49 -28.56 -10.49
C GLU A 107 -23.60 -28.72 -11.54
N TYR A 108 -24.33 -27.63 -11.81
CA TYR A 108 -25.41 -27.52 -12.78
C TYR A 108 -25.21 -26.26 -13.64
N ASN A 109 -25.76 -26.25 -14.85
CA ASN A 109 -25.58 -25.12 -15.77
C ASN A 109 -26.46 -23.92 -15.45
N SER A 110 -27.60 -24.14 -14.78
CA SER A 110 -28.51 -23.07 -14.39
C SER A 110 -29.40 -23.49 -13.22
N ILE A 111 -30.08 -22.52 -12.60
CA ILE A 111 -31.00 -22.79 -11.50
C ILE A 111 -32.26 -23.50 -12.00
N GLU A 112 -32.66 -23.24 -13.25
CA GLU A 112 -33.79 -23.90 -13.90
C GLU A 112 -33.56 -25.41 -14.02
N GLU A 113 -32.34 -25.82 -14.41
CA GLU A 113 -31.94 -27.23 -14.47
C GLU A 113 -32.10 -27.90 -13.09
N LEU A 114 -31.62 -27.24 -12.04
CA LEU A 114 -31.72 -27.76 -10.68
C LEU A 114 -33.18 -27.83 -10.18
N VAL A 115 -34.01 -26.84 -10.53
CA VAL A 115 -35.44 -26.80 -10.19
C VAL A 115 -36.24 -27.89 -10.90
N GLU A 116 -35.88 -28.27 -12.13
CA GLU A 116 -36.49 -29.41 -12.82
C GLU A 116 -36.24 -30.74 -12.09
N ILE A 117 -35.07 -30.88 -11.45
CA ILE A 117 -34.66 -32.11 -10.76
C ILE A 117 -35.21 -32.17 -9.33
N LEU A 118 -35.06 -31.09 -8.56
CA LEU A 118 -35.37 -31.06 -7.12
C LEU A 118 -36.73 -30.44 -6.80
N GLY A 119 -37.39 -29.87 -7.81
CA GLY A 119 -38.56 -28.99 -7.63
C GLY A 119 -38.14 -27.58 -7.22
N LYS A 120 -39.14 -26.70 -7.08
CA LYS A 120 -38.91 -25.29 -6.75
C LYS A 120 -38.36 -25.13 -5.33
N TYR A 121 -37.35 -24.29 -5.17
CA TYR A 121 -36.79 -23.90 -3.87
C TYR A 121 -37.81 -23.17 -2.99
N ASP A 122 -37.58 -23.18 -1.68
CA ASP A 122 -38.44 -22.56 -0.68
C ASP A 122 -38.16 -21.05 -0.51
N SER A 123 -36.89 -20.63 -0.63
CA SER A 123 -36.49 -19.23 -0.48
C SER A 123 -35.22 -18.88 -1.27
N VAL A 124 -35.01 -17.58 -1.48
CA VAL A 124 -33.77 -17.01 -2.05
C VAL A 124 -33.24 -15.95 -1.10
N GLU A 125 -31.96 -16.03 -0.79
CA GLU A 125 -31.20 -14.97 -0.13
C GLU A 125 -30.40 -14.21 -1.18
N GLU A 126 -30.45 -12.87 -1.14
CA GLU A 126 -29.64 -12.01 -2.01
C GLU A 126 -28.71 -11.15 -1.15
N GLN A 127 -27.40 -11.28 -1.36
CA GLN A 127 -26.39 -10.42 -0.74
C GLN A 127 -25.76 -9.53 -1.80
N LYS A 128 -25.97 -8.22 -1.67
CA LYS A 128 -25.38 -7.22 -2.59
C LYS A 128 -24.03 -6.78 -2.05
N SER A 129 -22.99 -6.94 -2.85
CA SER A 129 -21.68 -6.35 -2.59
C SER A 129 -21.61 -4.99 -3.28
N PRO A 130 -21.38 -3.87 -2.56
CA PRO A 130 -21.23 -2.57 -3.19
C PRO A 130 -20.03 -2.59 -4.16
N LEU A 131 -20.10 -1.81 -5.24
CA LEU A 131 -18.95 -1.60 -6.10
C LEU A 131 -17.97 -0.68 -5.36
N LEU A 132 -16.78 -1.20 -5.10
CA LEU A 132 -15.64 -0.46 -4.59
C LEU A 132 -14.75 -0.15 -5.79
N ILE A 133 -14.37 1.12 -5.95
CA ILE A 133 -13.42 1.54 -6.96
C ILE A 133 -12.27 2.21 -6.22
N ASP A 134 -11.06 1.71 -6.45
CA ASP A 134 -9.85 2.29 -5.92
C ASP A 134 -9.06 2.95 -7.05
N LYS A 135 -8.54 4.14 -6.78
CA LYS A 135 -7.75 4.90 -7.74
C LYS A 135 -6.36 5.14 -7.18
N LEU A 136 -5.37 4.58 -7.84
CA LEU A 136 -3.97 4.64 -7.44
C LEU A 136 -3.18 5.55 -8.39
N PHE A 137 -2.64 6.65 -7.86
CA PHE A 137 -1.76 7.55 -8.60
C PHE A 137 -0.31 7.18 -8.31
N ILE A 138 0.47 6.85 -9.35
CA ILE A 138 1.78 6.20 -9.18
C ILE A 138 2.89 7.08 -9.77
N TRP A 139 3.89 7.40 -8.94
CA TRP A 139 5.17 7.97 -9.35
C TRP A 139 6.21 6.83 -9.37
N ASP A 140 6.33 6.18 -10.51
CA ASP A 140 7.19 5.01 -10.71
C ASP A 140 8.63 5.32 -10.34
N LYS A 141 9.18 6.45 -10.82
CA LYS A 141 10.57 6.83 -10.57
C LYS A 141 10.84 7.30 -9.14
N LEU A 142 9.83 7.82 -8.46
CA LEU A 142 9.97 8.22 -7.06
C LEU A 142 9.79 7.02 -6.12
N GLY A 143 9.14 5.95 -6.55
CA GLY A 143 8.78 4.84 -5.67
C GLY A 143 7.62 5.20 -4.73
N ILE A 144 6.66 5.99 -5.20
CA ILE A 144 5.52 6.48 -4.40
C ILE A 144 4.22 6.15 -5.12
N SER A 145 3.21 5.70 -4.39
CA SER A 145 1.85 5.59 -4.88
C SER A 145 0.85 6.18 -3.87
N LEU A 146 -0.24 6.77 -4.37
CA LEU A 146 -1.27 7.41 -3.56
C LEU A 146 -2.62 6.79 -3.88
N SER A 147 -3.33 6.26 -2.87
CA SER A 147 -4.71 5.82 -3.06
C SER A 147 -5.68 6.96 -2.75
N ALA A 148 -6.63 7.15 -3.66
CA ALA A 148 -7.60 8.23 -3.59
C ALA A 148 -9.02 7.71 -3.81
N TYR A 149 -9.98 8.39 -3.18
CA TYR A 149 -11.39 8.10 -3.40
C TYR A 149 -11.76 8.45 -4.85
N PRO A 150 -12.38 7.52 -5.60
CA PRO A 150 -12.57 7.61 -7.04
C PRO A 150 -13.42 8.82 -7.46
N GLU A 151 -14.44 9.17 -6.67
CA GLU A 151 -15.38 10.25 -6.98
C GLU A 151 -14.81 11.64 -6.71
N THR A 152 -13.88 11.77 -5.76
CA THR A 152 -13.39 13.07 -5.27
C THR A 152 -11.92 13.31 -5.56
N ASN A 153 -11.15 12.28 -5.95
CA ASN A 153 -9.69 12.28 -6.01
C ASN A 153 -9.03 12.79 -4.71
N ILE A 154 -9.70 12.65 -3.57
CA ILE A 154 -9.15 12.95 -2.26
C ILE A 154 -8.23 11.80 -1.87
N VAL A 155 -6.97 12.12 -1.53
CA VAL A 155 -5.97 11.13 -1.15
C VAL A 155 -6.23 10.65 0.27
N GLY A 156 -6.41 9.34 0.45
CA GLY A 156 -6.58 8.71 1.75
C GLY A 156 -5.31 8.06 2.29
N ASN A 157 -4.42 7.61 1.41
CA ASN A 157 -3.17 6.98 1.82
C ASN A 157 -2.01 7.34 0.90
N ILE A 158 -0.81 7.36 1.47
CA ILE A 158 0.47 7.53 0.78
C ILE A 158 1.29 6.27 1.05
N HIS A 159 1.66 5.54 0.01
CA HIS A 159 2.54 4.39 0.07
C HIS A 159 3.91 4.74 -0.52
N ILE A 160 4.95 4.55 0.27
CA ILE A 160 6.35 4.82 -0.10
C ILE A 160 7.07 3.47 -0.17
N GLN A 161 7.36 3.01 -1.38
CA GLN A 161 8.02 1.73 -1.62
C GLN A 161 9.53 1.86 -1.43
N THR A 162 10.09 1.21 -0.41
CA THR A 162 11.55 1.25 -0.15
C THR A 162 12.25 -0.05 -0.55
N LEU A 163 11.49 -1.14 -0.68
CA LEU A 163 11.91 -2.41 -1.26
C LEU A 163 10.95 -2.78 -2.39
N HIS A 164 11.48 -2.96 -3.61
CA HIS A 164 10.66 -3.30 -4.77
C HIS A 164 10.09 -4.73 -4.67
N VAL A 165 8.85 -4.94 -5.11
CA VAL A 165 8.12 -6.21 -5.00
C VAL A 165 8.89 -7.41 -5.56
N THR A 166 9.59 -7.23 -6.67
CA THR A 166 10.40 -8.30 -7.31
C THR A 166 11.59 -8.78 -6.48
N LYS A 167 11.89 -8.15 -5.34
CA LYS A 167 12.97 -8.56 -4.44
C LYS A 167 12.51 -9.46 -3.30
N TYR A 168 11.23 -9.44 -2.97
CA TYR A 168 10.70 -10.21 -1.85
C TYR A 168 9.56 -11.16 -2.23
N TRP A 169 8.90 -10.95 -3.37
CA TRP A 169 7.80 -11.77 -3.85
C TRP A 169 8.19 -12.50 -5.15
N GLU A 170 7.91 -13.80 -5.22
CA GLU A 170 8.04 -14.57 -6.46
C GLU A 170 6.80 -14.41 -7.32
N LEU A 171 6.90 -13.58 -8.36
CA LEU A 171 5.79 -13.23 -9.25
C LEU A 171 5.80 -14.13 -10.49
N ASP A 172 4.72 -14.86 -10.75
CA ASP A 172 4.49 -15.49 -12.06
C ASP A 172 3.79 -14.50 -12.98
N LEU A 173 4.57 -13.72 -13.74
CA LEU A 173 4.04 -12.73 -14.67
C LEU A 173 3.70 -13.33 -16.06
N GLY A 174 3.79 -14.66 -16.24
CA GLY A 174 3.52 -15.31 -17.52
C GLY A 174 4.45 -14.90 -18.67
N LEU A 175 5.56 -14.20 -18.39
CA LEU A 175 6.54 -13.76 -19.39
C LEU A 175 7.40 -14.92 -19.92
N VAL A 176 7.42 -16.05 -19.20
CA VAL A 176 8.14 -17.26 -19.58
C VAL A 176 7.15 -18.41 -19.57
N LYS A 177 7.14 -19.23 -20.64
CA LYS A 177 6.30 -20.43 -20.71
C LYS A 177 6.65 -21.38 -19.56
N ASN A 178 5.67 -21.79 -18.78
CA ASN A 178 5.90 -22.79 -17.73
C ASN A 178 6.09 -24.20 -18.33
N PHE A 179 6.41 -25.18 -17.48
CA PHE A 179 6.64 -26.56 -17.90
C PHE A 179 5.42 -27.18 -18.61
N GLU A 180 4.20 -26.86 -18.18
CA GLU A 180 2.96 -27.38 -18.77
C GLU A 180 2.80 -26.85 -20.21
N GLU A 181 2.95 -25.53 -20.40
CA GLU A 181 2.87 -24.86 -21.70
C GLU A 181 4.00 -25.31 -22.64
N GLN A 182 5.20 -25.58 -22.11
CA GLN A 182 6.32 -26.11 -22.89
C GLN A 182 6.05 -27.52 -23.42
N ASN A 183 5.29 -28.33 -22.67
CA ASN A 183 4.90 -29.68 -23.06
C ASN A 183 3.54 -29.73 -23.80
N GLY A 184 2.96 -28.58 -24.15
CA GLY A 184 1.71 -28.50 -24.90
C GLY A 184 0.45 -28.74 -24.08
N PHE A 185 0.54 -28.73 -22.74
CA PHE A 185 -0.60 -28.84 -21.86
C PHE A 185 -1.20 -27.45 -21.57
N PRO A 186 -2.53 -27.33 -21.45
CA PRO A 186 -3.15 -26.09 -21.01
C PRO A 186 -2.83 -25.81 -19.54
N LEU A 187 -2.67 -24.54 -19.19
CA LEU A 187 -2.55 -24.10 -17.80
C LEU A 187 -3.79 -24.47 -16.98
N THR A 188 -3.58 -24.87 -15.72
CA THR A 188 -4.67 -25.03 -14.75
C THR A 188 -5.36 -23.68 -14.46
N LYS A 189 -6.60 -23.73 -13.96
CA LYS A 189 -7.34 -22.52 -13.55
C LYS A 189 -6.57 -21.75 -12.46
N GLU A 190 -6.05 -22.47 -11.47
CA GLU A 190 -5.25 -21.94 -10.37
C GLU A 190 -4.02 -21.15 -10.86
N VAL A 191 -3.26 -21.69 -11.82
CA VAL A 191 -2.08 -21.00 -12.37
C VAL A 191 -2.48 -19.73 -13.14
N LYS A 192 -3.58 -19.76 -13.89
CA LYS A 192 -4.06 -18.57 -14.60
C LYS A 192 -4.48 -17.47 -13.64
N GLU A 193 -5.18 -17.83 -12.57
CA GLU A 193 -5.64 -16.87 -11.56
C GLU A 193 -4.46 -16.29 -10.77
N LYS A 194 -3.52 -17.13 -10.35
CA LYS A 194 -2.28 -16.65 -9.73
C LYS A 194 -1.51 -15.67 -10.62
N ARG A 195 -1.37 -15.97 -11.93
CA ARG A 195 -0.70 -15.07 -12.87
C ARG A 195 -1.41 -13.73 -13.01
N LYS A 196 -2.74 -13.74 -12.99
CA LYS A 196 -3.54 -12.52 -13.05
C LYS A 196 -3.29 -11.66 -11.80
N GLN A 197 -3.39 -12.25 -10.62
CA GLN A 197 -3.16 -11.57 -9.33
C GLN A 197 -1.71 -11.06 -9.19
N ASP A 198 -0.71 -11.88 -9.52
CA ASP A 198 0.70 -11.49 -9.49
C ASP A 198 0.96 -10.32 -10.46
N LYS A 199 0.30 -10.33 -11.63
CA LYS A 199 0.41 -9.24 -12.60
C LYS A 199 -0.24 -7.95 -12.10
N GLU A 200 -1.46 -8.02 -11.56
CA GLU A 200 -2.17 -6.87 -10.97
C GLU A 200 -1.31 -6.23 -9.87
N HIS A 201 -0.80 -7.04 -8.95
CA HIS A 201 0.07 -6.55 -7.87
C HIS A 201 1.36 -5.89 -8.39
N PHE A 202 1.98 -6.46 -9.43
CA PHE A 202 3.16 -5.86 -10.07
C PHE A 202 2.83 -4.56 -10.82
N GLU A 203 1.64 -4.45 -11.39
CA GLU A 203 1.17 -3.26 -12.07
C GLU A 203 0.85 -2.14 -11.07
N GLU A 204 0.25 -2.42 -9.93
CA GLU A 204 -0.01 -1.41 -8.88
C GLU A 204 1.27 -0.86 -8.23
N ALA A 205 2.32 -1.68 -8.13
CA ALA A 205 3.58 -1.28 -7.51
C ALA A 205 4.35 -0.23 -8.34
N PRO A 206 4.94 0.81 -7.72
CA PRO A 206 5.90 1.70 -8.38
C PRO A 206 7.07 0.91 -8.98
N LYS A 207 7.55 1.29 -10.18
CA LYS A 207 8.66 0.58 -10.82
C LYS A 207 10.04 0.79 -10.19
N GLU A 208 10.23 1.83 -9.39
CA GLU A 208 11.45 2.06 -8.62
C GLU A 208 11.21 2.11 -7.11
N GLU A 209 12.32 2.15 -6.37
CA GLU A 209 12.33 2.31 -4.92
C GLU A 209 12.61 3.75 -4.55
N TYR A 210 11.90 4.24 -3.54
CA TYR A 210 12.17 5.50 -2.90
C TYR A 210 13.53 5.47 -2.20
N LYS A 211 14.38 6.43 -2.58
CA LYS A 211 15.78 6.56 -2.15
C LYS A 211 16.07 7.89 -1.46
N GLY A 212 15.02 8.67 -1.18
CA GLY A 212 15.11 10.00 -0.57
C GLY A 212 15.32 9.96 0.94
N ASN A 213 15.20 11.15 1.56
CA ASN A 213 15.19 11.24 3.02
C ASN A 213 13.78 11.07 3.56
N PHE A 214 13.70 10.55 4.77
CA PHE A 214 12.49 10.54 5.57
C PHE A 214 12.83 11.14 6.93
N THR A 215 12.06 12.13 7.35
CA THR A 215 12.24 12.84 8.62
C THR A 215 11.01 12.67 9.48
N TYR A 216 11.22 12.33 10.75
CA TYR A 216 10.17 12.26 11.76
C TYR A 216 10.64 12.97 13.04
N ASN A 217 9.91 14.00 13.46
CA ASN A 217 10.17 14.79 14.67
C ASN A 217 11.66 15.22 14.81
N GLY A 218 12.19 15.81 13.74
CA GLY A 218 13.56 16.32 13.66
C GLY A 218 14.64 15.27 13.44
N ASN A 219 14.29 13.98 13.41
CA ASN A 219 15.22 12.89 13.13
C ASN A 219 15.11 12.46 11.67
N THR A 220 16.21 12.52 10.93
CA THR A 220 16.23 12.23 9.48
C THR A 220 17.06 10.99 9.18
N ILE A 221 16.52 10.10 8.35
CA ILE A 221 17.26 9.01 7.72
C ILE A 221 17.28 9.19 6.20
N ASN A 222 18.30 8.63 5.55
CA ASN A 222 18.33 8.49 4.09
C ASN A 222 18.12 7.01 3.71
N LEU A 223 17.02 6.72 3.01
CA LEU A 223 16.60 5.34 2.73
C LEU A 223 17.57 4.60 1.79
N LYS A 224 18.26 5.33 0.91
CA LYS A 224 19.34 4.74 0.09
C LYS A 224 20.56 4.33 0.92
N GLN A 225 20.91 5.10 1.95
CA GLN A 225 22.10 4.86 2.76
C GLN A 225 21.91 3.77 3.81
N ILE A 226 20.71 3.65 4.40
CA ILE A 226 20.45 2.55 5.35
C ILE A 226 20.49 1.19 4.65
N GLY A 227 20.04 1.14 3.39
CA GLY A 227 20.05 -0.06 2.55
C GLY A 227 19.21 -1.22 3.07
N TYR A 228 19.41 -2.39 2.46
CA TYR A 228 18.59 -3.58 2.67
C TYR A 228 18.90 -4.39 3.93
N ARG A 229 19.83 -3.92 4.78
CA ARG A 229 20.15 -4.52 6.10
C ARG A 229 20.09 -3.45 7.19
N GLY A 230 19.28 -2.43 6.94
CA GLY A 230 19.30 -1.17 7.63
C GLY A 230 18.16 -0.98 8.62
N TRP A 231 17.35 -2.00 8.92
CA TRP A 231 16.17 -1.86 9.80
C TRP A 231 16.50 -1.13 11.11
N ASP A 232 17.42 -1.67 11.91
CA ASP A 232 17.83 -1.09 13.19
C ASP A 232 18.39 0.33 13.04
N LYS A 233 19.14 0.59 11.97
CA LYS A 233 19.70 1.91 11.68
C LYS A 233 18.60 2.91 11.34
N GLY A 234 17.58 2.48 10.60
CA GLY A 234 16.41 3.27 10.24
C GLY A 234 15.58 3.63 11.46
N VAL A 235 15.19 2.63 12.26
CA VAL A 235 14.39 2.81 13.47
C VAL A 235 15.11 3.71 14.48
N LYS A 236 16.38 3.42 14.80
CA LYS A 236 17.17 4.27 15.71
C LYS A 236 17.40 5.66 15.13
N GLY A 237 17.65 5.75 13.83
CA GLY A 237 17.90 7.01 13.14
C GLY A 237 16.69 7.95 13.09
N LEU A 238 15.46 7.42 13.21
CA LEU A 238 14.23 8.18 13.33
C LEU A 238 13.80 8.44 14.79
N GLY A 239 14.55 7.95 15.77
CA GLY A 239 14.17 8.05 17.19
C GLY A 239 12.98 7.17 17.57
N LEU A 240 12.71 6.11 16.80
CA LEU A 240 11.57 5.20 16.98
C LEU A 240 11.94 3.93 17.79
N GLY A 241 13.01 4.00 18.58
CA GLY A 241 13.42 2.90 19.45
C GLY A 241 12.67 2.94 20.78
N GLY A 242 12.32 1.77 21.33
CA GLY A 242 11.76 1.64 22.68
C GLY A 242 10.35 1.03 22.74
N SER A 243 9.78 1.00 23.95
CA SER A 243 8.48 0.40 24.26
C SER A 243 7.26 1.23 23.87
N ASP A 244 7.47 2.49 23.48
CA ASP A 244 6.40 3.48 23.27
C ASP A 244 5.73 3.38 21.88
N PHE A 245 6.21 2.47 21.04
CA PHE A 245 5.68 2.20 19.71
C PHE A 245 5.05 0.81 19.69
N ASP A 246 3.88 0.66 19.06
CA ASP A 246 3.18 -0.62 18.97
C ASP A 246 3.48 -1.30 17.62
N PRO A 247 3.99 -2.54 17.62
CA PRO A 247 4.42 -3.32 18.79
C PRO A 247 5.75 -2.84 19.36
N PRO A 248 5.97 -3.04 20.68
CA PRO A 248 7.14 -2.60 21.41
C PRO A 248 8.43 -3.05 20.71
N GLY A 249 9.46 -2.21 20.82
CA GLY A 249 10.73 -2.17 20.10
C GLY A 249 11.49 -3.47 19.78
N ASP A 250 11.09 -4.63 20.30
CA ASP A 250 11.95 -5.81 20.40
C ASP A 250 11.52 -7.01 19.53
N SER A 251 10.46 -6.89 18.74
CA SER A 251 10.09 -7.97 17.80
C SER A 251 10.94 -7.95 16.52
N SER A 252 11.62 -9.07 16.24
CA SER A 252 12.39 -9.32 15.02
C SER A 252 11.54 -9.33 13.74
N THR A 253 10.21 -9.39 13.86
CA THR A 253 9.30 -9.61 12.73
C THR A 253 8.28 -8.49 12.52
N SER A 254 8.25 -7.46 13.38
CA SER A 254 7.14 -6.51 13.39
C SER A 254 7.43 -5.16 12.74
N SER A 255 6.45 -4.67 11.98
CA SER A 255 6.31 -3.28 11.52
C SER A 255 6.21 -2.31 12.72
N ARG A 256 6.43 -1.01 12.51
CA ARG A 256 6.22 0.03 13.54
C ARG A 256 5.02 0.89 13.22
N TRP A 257 4.15 1.15 14.19
CA TRP A 257 3.05 2.09 14.06
C TRP A 257 3.31 3.34 14.89
N ILE A 258 3.10 4.49 14.26
CA ILE A 258 3.20 5.81 14.87
C ILE A 258 1.82 6.45 14.75
N LYS A 259 1.21 6.79 15.88
CA LYS A 259 0.06 7.68 15.92
C LYS A 259 0.58 9.12 16.02
N ASP A 260 0.45 9.88 14.94
CA ASP A 260 1.04 11.23 14.86
C ASP A 260 0.05 12.34 15.24
N ASP A 261 -1.25 12.13 14.98
CA ASP A 261 -2.35 12.90 15.56
C ASP A 261 -3.61 12.03 15.75
N TYR A 262 -4.79 12.63 15.93
CA TYR A 262 -6.04 11.88 16.13
C TYR A 262 -6.40 11.01 14.92
N ASP A 263 -6.00 11.42 13.72
CA ASP A 263 -6.47 10.89 12.43
C ASP A 263 -5.35 10.38 11.52
N MET A 264 -4.07 10.70 11.76
CA MET A 264 -2.92 10.31 10.92
C MET A 264 -2.03 9.28 11.61
N TYR A 265 -1.74 8.22 10.85
CA TYR A 265 -0.90 7.10 11.22
C TYR A 265 0.25 6.94 10.23
N VAL A 266 1.40 6.52 10.74
CA VAL A 266 2.57 6.14 9.93
C VAL A 266 2.98 4.73 10.28
N THR A 267 3.01 3.85 9.28
CA THR A 267 3.45 2.47 9.40
C THR A 267 4.79 2.32 8.68
N LEU A 268 5.84 1.88 9.39
CA LEU A 268 7.08 1.40 8.78
C LEU A 268 7.03 -0.12 8.72
N GLU A 269 6.87 -0.69 7.53
CA GLU A 269 6.83 -2.14 7.36
C GLU A 269 8.24 -2.72 7.39
N ARG A 270 8.48 -3.72 8.24
CA ARG A 270 9.74 -4.49 8.21
C ARG A 270 9.63 -5.61 7.19
N PHE A 271 10.70 -5.87 6.45
CA PHE A 271 10.89 -7.11 5.74
C PHE A 271 12.22 -7.73 6.15
N SER A 272 12.17 -9.00 6.55
CA SER A 272 13.32 -9.86 6.78
C SER A 272 13.07 -11.19 6.08
N ASN A 273 14.10 -11.72 5.42
CA ASN A 273 14.06 -13.08 4.86
C ASN A 273 14.93 -14.06 5.65
N GLU A 274 15.20 -13.77 6.93
CA GLU A 274 15.94 -14.67 7.81
C GLU A 274 15.13 -15.91 8.21
N GLU A 275 13.83 -15.77 8.40
CA GLU A 275 12.90 -16.89 8.56
C GLU A 275 12.32 -17.19 7.18
N GLU A 276 12.57 -18.39 6.64
CA GLU A 276 12.05 -18.86 5.34
C GLU A 276 10.52 -18.97 5.39
N PHE A 277 9.81 -17.85 5.35
CA PHE A 277 8.36 -17.82 5.25
C PHE A 277 7.98 -17.01 4.02
N GLU A 278 7.48 -17.73 3.01
CA GLU A 278 6.77 -17.21 1.82
C GLU A 278 7.53 -16.25 0.88
N GLY A 279 8.79 -15.91 1.16
CA GLY A 279 9.63 -15.03 0.34
C GLY A 279 10.69 -15.74 -0.52
N LEU A 280 11.30 -14.97 -1.44
CA LEU A 280 12.44 -15.44 -2.24
C LEU A 280 13.62 -15.83 -1.33
N SER A 281 14.13 -17.06 -1.51
CA SER A 281 15.25 -17.60 -0.71
C SER A 281 16.45 -16.63 -0.63
N PRO A 282 17.07 -16.44 0.55
CA PRO A 282 18.24 -15.58 0.72
C PRO A 282 19.41 -15.92 -0.22
N ASP A 283 19.53 -17.17 -0.64
CA ASP A 283 20.57 -17.61 -1.57
C ASP A 283 20.34 -17.07 -3.00
N LYS A 284 19.08 -16.81 -3.37
CA LYS A 284 18.72 -16.28 -4.69
C LYS A 284 18.77 -14.76 -4.73
N VAL A 285 18.29 -14.08 -3.69
CA VAL A 285 18.07 -12.62 -3.70
C VAL A 285 18.96 -11.84 -2.73
N GLY A 286 19.73 -12.54 -1.90
CA GLY A 286 20.51 -11.95 -0.81
C GLY A 286 19.70 -11.81 0.48
N LYS A 287 20.41 -11.55 1.59
CA LYS A 287 19.79 -11.31 2.90
C LYS A 287 19.25 -9.89 3.02
N PHE A 288 17.98 -9.78 3.38
CA PHE A 288 17.25 -8.55 3.67
C PHE A 288 16.87 -8.49 5.15
N ASP A 289 17.02 -7.31 5.73
CA ASP A 289 16.42 -6.87 7.00
C ASP A 289 16.28 -5.35 6.95
N CYS A 290 15.16 -4.87 6.42
CA CYS A 290 14.99 -3.47 6.05
C CYS A 290 13.57 -2.95 6.24
N ILE A 291 13.43 -1.64 6.10
CA ILE A 291 12.13 -1.01 5.87
C ILE A 291 11.70 -1.42 4.46
N LYS A 292 10.60 -2.14 4.34
CA LYS A 292 9.97 -2.59 3.09
C LYS A 292 9.18 -1.47 2.43
N SER A 293 8.39 -0.78 3.23
CA SER A 293 7.57 0.35 2.83
C SER A 293 7.34 1.28 4.02
N ILE A 294 6.93 2.51 3.71
CA ILE A 294 6.37 3.44 4.69
C ILE A 294 4.98 3.82 4.19
N VAL A 295 3.96 3.61 5.02
CA VAL A 295 2.57 3.92 4.71
C VAL A 295 2.09 5.03 5.63
N ILE A 296 1.65 6.15 5.05
CA ILE A 296 0.99 7.22 5.78
C ILE A 296 -0.49 7.12 5.45
N TRP A 297 -1.31 6.89 6.46
CA TRP A 297 -2.72 6.57 6.29
C TRP A 297 -3.55 7.22 7.39
N TRP A 298 -4.84 7.38 7.13
CA TRP A 298 -5.79 7.88 8.10
C TRP A 298 -6.78 6.81 8.56
N HIS A 299 -7.10 6.78 9.84
CA HIS A 299 -8.24 5.99 10.30
C HIS A 299 -9.48 6.86 10.19
N LYS A 300 -10.15 6.84 9.04
CA LYS A 300 -11.43 7.55 8.90
C LYS A 300 -12.42 6.92 9.88
N THR A 301 -12.64 7.53 11.05
CA THR A 301 -13.88 7.27 11.79
C THR A 301 -15.00 7.80 10.91
N ASN A 302 -15.95 6.92 10.56
CA ASN A 302 -17.16 7.32 9.86
C ASN A 302 -17.88 8.37 10.71
N ASP A 303 -17.69 9.65 10.42
CA ASP A 303 -18.57 10.74 10.82
C ASP A 303 -19.65 10.95 9.75
#